data_AF-A0A3M1IFG1-F1
#
_entry.id   AF-A0A3M1IFG1-F1
#
_cell.length_a   1.000
_cell.length_b   1.000
_cell.length_c   1.000
_cell.angle_alpha   90.00
_cell.angle_beta   90.00
_cell.angle_gamma   90.00
#
_symmetry.space_group_name_H-M   'P 1'
#
loop_
_entity.id
_entity.type
_entity.pdbx_description
1 polymer ?
#
loop_
_entity_poly.entity_id
_entity_poly.type
_entity_poly.pdbx_seq_one_letter_code
_entity_poly.pdbx_strand_id
1 'polypeptide(L)'
;MNKQVFLFLFAVSFLFAQNTKAQGNQNTATGNQTNQNTSNQDAKTIPGFDSIAWGTPYETVKERFRVLARSEDAKDPVEILRDVPEREILIKRRGIYYRYLFYKTPEKAKVQDSQQTIADNQKDQNPARFFFVSSEFDLVPAEMLYEKLKQKYGNRTGSTLDKNQRGAYIWEGEKGFLLQWLEPYQQKPYTRKLYYISKEIREQIKKDYEAYMSYRELKAIDSLLP
;
A
#
# COMPACT_ATOMS: atom_id res chain seq x y z
N MET A 1 44.15 -7.81 -58.11
CA MET A 1 44.89 -8.23 -56.90
C MET A 1 43.89 -8.42 -55.78
N ASN A 2 43.93 -9.60 -55.15
CA ASN A 2 42.99 -10.07 -54.14
C ASN A 2 43.42 -9.66 -52.73
N LYS A 3 42.48 -9.36 -51.82
CA LYS A 3 42.14 -10.12 -50.59
C LYS A 3 41.62 -9.23 -49.44
N GLN A 4 40.38 -9.54 -49.06
CA GLN A 4 39.87 -9.80 -47.71
C GLN A 4 39.86 -8.70 -46.61
N VAL A 5 38.63 -8.23 -46.35
CA VAL A 5 37.90 -8.15 -45.06
C VAL A 5 38.65 -8.67 -43.83
N PHE A 6 38.68 -7.86 -42.76
CA PHE A 6 38.47 -8.35 -41.39
C PHE A 6 37.82 -7.30 -40.49
N LEU A 7 36.66 -7.68 -39.95
CA LEU A 7 35.84 -6.99 -38.96
C LEU A 7 36.28 -7.54 -37.59
N PHE A 8 36.62 -6.69 -36.61
CA PHE A 8 36.86 -7.13 -35.23
C PHE A 8 35.72 -6.67 -34.32
N LEU A 9 34.86 -7.63 -33.96
CA LEU A 9 33.97 -7.58 -32.80
C LEU A 9 34.81 -7.67 -31.53
N PHE A 10 34.56 -6.78 -30.56
CA PHE A 10 34.94 -7.00 -29.16
C PHE A 10 33.72 -7.52 -28.39
N ALA A 11 33.72 -8.82 -28.13
CA ALA A 11 32.85 -9.45 -27.14
C ALA A 11 33.63 -9.55 -25.82
N VAL A 12 33.14 -8.91 -24.77
CA VAL A 12 33.64 -9.10 -23.40
C VAL A 12 32.70 -10.06 -22.69
N SER A 13 33.13 -11.32 -22.64
CA SER A 13 32.54 -12.36 -21.80
C SER A 13 33.34 -12.44 -20.51
N PHE A 14 32.71 -12.20 -19.35
CA PHE A 14 33.28 -12.59 -18.07
C PHE A 14 32.62 -13.88 -17.57
N LEU A 15 33.49 -14.85 -17.33
CA LEU A 15 33.22 -16.18 -16.82
C LEU A 15 32.69 -16.14 -15.39
N PHE A 16 31.74 -17.03 -15.11
CA PHE A 16 31.35 -17.46 -13.77
C PHE A 16 32.45 -18.32 -13.14
N ALA A 17 32.89 -17.95 -11.93
CA ALA A 17 33.69 -18.82 -11.08
C ALA A 17 32.76 -19.73 -10.24
N GLN A 18 32.91 -21.04 -10.41
CA GLN A 18 32.34 -22.05 -9.51
C GLN A 18 33.34 -22.33 -8.39
N ASN A 19 32.94 -22.11 -7.13
CA ASN A 19 33.72 -22.50 -5.95
C ASN A 19 33.37 -23.94 -5.54
N THR A 20 34.39 -24.78 -5.51
CA THR A 20 34.39 -26.13 -4.93
C THR A 20 34.49 -26.08 -3.41
N LYS A 21 33.84 -27.04 -2.73
CA LYS A 21 33.83 -27.22 -1.27
C LYS A 21 35.06 -28.01 -0.80
N ALA A 22 35.63 -27.62 0.33
CA ALA A 22 36.39 -28.50 1.22
C ALA A 22 36.16 -28.07 2.70
N GLN A 23 35.94 -29.06 3.58
CA GLN A 23 35.59 -28.92 5.00
C GLN A 23 36.79 -28.63 5.90
N GLY A 24 36.57 -27.97 7.05
CA GLY A 24 37.55 -27.92 8.15
C GLY A 24 37.28 -26.93 9.30
N ASN A 25 36.35 -27.29 10.20
CA ASN A 25 36.29 -27.08 11.66
C ASN A 25 36.36 -25.69 12.37
N GLN A 26 35.26 -25.40 13.11
CA GLN A 26 35.10 -24.78 14.46
C GLN A 26 35.77 -23.44 14.85
N ASN A 27 35.00 -22.34 14.98
CA ASN A 27 34.33 -21.87 16.22
C ASN A 27 34.01 -20.36 16.22
N THR A 28 32.75 -20.05 16.59
CA THR A 28 32.22 -18.83 17.23
C THR A 28 32.68 -17.43 16.81
N ALA A 29 31.80 -16.68 16.15
CA ALA A 29 31.43 -15.30 16.50
C ALA A 29 30.16 -14.88 15.73
N THR A 30 29.11 -14.53 16.48
CA THR A 30 27.78 -14.18 16.00
C THR A 30 27.83 -12.88 15.19
N GLY A 31 27.61 -12.98 13.89
CA GLY A 31 27.53 -11.84 13.00
C GLY A 31 26.72 -12.19 11.75
N ASN A 32 25.70 -11.38 11.52
CA ASN A 32 25.06 -11.10 10.24
C ASN A 32 24.03 -12.05 9.61
N GLN A 33 22.99 -11.36 9.12
CA GLN A 33 22.32 -11.56 7.84
C GLN A 33 21.48 -12.82 7.70
N THR A 34 20.16 -12.63 7.78
CA THR A 34 19.23 -13.55 7.12
C THR A 34 18.81 -12.96 5.77
N ASN A 35 19.33 -13.65 4.75
CA ASN A 35 19.09 -13.50 3.33
C ASN A 35 17.60 -13.46 2.96
N GLN A 36 17.29 -12.57 2.01
CA GLN A 36 16.12 -12.67 1.16
C GLN A 36 16.40 -13.69 0.05
N ASN A 37 15.84 -14.89 0.18
CA ASN A 37 15.63 -15.78 -0.96
C ASN A 37 14.26 -15.47 -1.56
N THR A 38 14.25 -15.02 -2.81
CA THR A 38 13.03 -14.74 -3.58
C THR A 38 12.80 -15.91 -4.53
N SER A 39 11.80 -16.73 -4.26
CA SER A 39 11.31 -17.77 -5.18
C SER A 39 10.05 -17.27 -5.87
N ASN A 40 10.09 -17.17 -7.20
CA ASN A 40 8.95 -16.79 -8.05
C ASN A 40 7.75 -17.74 -7.88
N GLN A 41 6.67 -17.29 -7.24
CA GLN A 41 5.25 -17.53 -7.59
C GLN A 41 4.34 -16.54 -6.80
N ASP A 42 4.71 -15.25 -6.79
CA ASP A 42 4.31 -14.35 -5.69
C ASP A 42 3.16 -13.42 -6.05
N ALA A 43 1.99 -13.64 -5.47
CA ALA A 43 1.15 -12.51 -5.06
C ALA A 43 1.94 -11.77 -3.97
N LYS A 44 2.79 -10.80 -4.36
CA LYS A 44 3.55 -10.00 -3.41
C LYS A 44 2.55 -9.23 -2.55
N THR A 45 2.49 -9.60 -1.29
CA THR A 45 1.60 -9.02 -0.29
C THR A 45 1.71 -7.48 -0.29
N ILE A 46 0.57 -6.81 -0.05
CA ILE A 46 0.51 -5.36 0.16
C ILE A 46 0.15 -5.16 1.64
N PRO A 47 1.15 -5.14 2.55
CA PRO A 47 0.91 -5.20 4.00
C PRO A 47 0.58 -3.85 4.64
N GLY A 48 0.69 -2.78 3.86
CA GLY A 48 0.71 -1.41 4.36
C GLY A 48 1.32 -0.46 3.34
N PHE A 49 1.74 0.70 3.82
CA PHE A 49 2.40 1.71 3.01
C PHE A 49 3.55 2.36 3.78
N ASP A 50 4.70 2.53 3.12
CA ASP A 50 5.89 3.16 3.71
C ASP A 50 6.27 2.60 5.10
N SER A 51 6.29 1.28 5.24
CA SER A 51 6.53 0.57 6.51
C SER A 51 5.51 0.86 7.62
N ILE A 52 4.36 1.45 7.32
CA ILE A 52 3.20 1.55 8.20
C ILE A 52 2.26 0.42 7.81
N ALA A 53 2.06 -0.56 8.70
CA ALA A 53 1.17 -1.68 8.45
C ALA A 53 -0.30 -1.25 8.44
N TRP A 54 -1.15 -1.94 7.68
CA TRP A 54 -2.60 -1.80 7.82
C TRP A 54 -3.01 -2.05 9.27
N GLY A 55 -4.02 -1.33 9.75
CA GLY A 55 -4.47 -1.46 11.13
C GLY A 55 -3.73 -0.57 12.13
N THR A 56 -2.59 0.03 11.76
CA THR A 56 -1.80 0.88 12.68
C THR A 56 -2.68 2.02 13.23
N PRO A 57 -2.73 2.23 14.56
CA PRO A 57 -3.52 3.28 15.17
C PRO A 57 -3.11 4.68 14.70
N TYR A 58 -4.09 5.58 14.59
CA TYR A 58 -3.88 6.98 14.21
C TYR A 58 -2.78 7.68 15.03
N GLU A 59 -2.80 7.54 16.36
CA GLU A 59 -1.80 8.18 17.23
C GLU A 59 -0.37 7.68 16.95
N THR A 60 -0.21 6.40 16.63
CA THR A 60 1.09 5.81 16.27
C THR A 60 1.59 6.37 14.94
N VAL A 61 0.71 6.50 13.93
CA VAL A 61 1.08 7.07 12.63
C VAL A 61 1.40 8.57 12.76
N LYS A 62 0.60 9.30 13.54
CA LYS A 62 0.82 10.72 13.83
C LYS A 62 2.16 10.97 14.50
N GLU A 63 2.50 10.20 15.54
CA GLU A 63 3.77 10.34 16.23
C GLU A 63 4.95 10.09 15.28
N ARG A 64 4.85 9.07 14.44
CA ARG A 64 5.88 8.79 13.43
C ARG A 64 6.12 9.98 12.50
N PHE A 65 5.06 10.61 11.98
CA PHE A 65 5.22 11.79 11.12
C PHE A 65 5.72 13.02 11.89
N ARG A 66 5.33 13.19 13.15
CA ARG A 66 5.85 14.25 14.02
C ARG A 66 7.36 14.14 14.20
N VAL A 67 7.87 12.92 14.42
CA VAL A 67 9.32 12.68 14.51
C VAL A 67 10.02 12.99 13.19
N LEU A 68 9.49 12.51 12.07
CA LEU A 68 10.05 12.78 10.74
C LEU A 68 10.04 14.25 10.34
N ALA A 69 9.06 15.03 10.81
CA ALA A 69 8.95 16.45 10.55
C ALA A 69 9.91 17.31 11.40
N ARG A 70 10.37 16.80 12.55
CA ARG A 70 11.26 17.51 13.49
C ARG A 70 12.73 17.18 13.33
N SER A 71 13.05 16.11 12.63
CA SER A 71 14.43 15.68 12.44
C SER A 71 15.11 16.57 11.39
N GLU A 72 15.93 17.52 11.85
CA GLU A 72 16.70 18.44 11.00
C GLU A 72 17.69 17.69 10.09
N ASP A 73 18.21 16.54 10.56
CA ASP A 73 19.10 15.66 9.80
C ASP A 73 18.36 14.57 9.01
N ALA A 74 17.02 14.61 8.94
CA ALA A 74 16.29 13.63 8.16
C ALA A 74 16.70 13.76 6.68
N LYS A 75 17.30 12.70 6.15
CA LYS A 75 17.55 12.54 4.70
C LYS A 75 16.29 12.71 3.85
N ASP A 76 15.11 12.64 4.48
CA ASP A 76 13.83 12.69 3.83
C ASP A 76 12.76 13.32 4.74
N PRO A 77 12.78 14.66 4.89
CA PRO A 77 11.88 15.34 5.80
C PRO A 77 10.43 15.24 5.30
N VAL A 78 9.51 15.27 6.25
CA VAL A 78 8.08 15.24 6.00
C VAL A 78 7.45 16.55 6.47
N GLU A 79 6.63 17.16 5.63
CA GLU A 79 5.80 18.31 6.01
C GLU A 79 4.38 17.81 6.31
N ILE A 80 3.85 18.11 7.50
CA ILE A 80 2.45 17.80 7.85
C ILE A 80 1.58 18.99 7.45
N LEU A 81 0.74 18.81 6.43
CA LEU A 81 -0.09 19.88 5.88
C LEU A 81 -1.47 19.98 6.52
N ARG A 82 -2.01 18.83 6.93
CA ARG A 82 -3.31 18.75 7.62
C ARG A 82 -3.34 17.51 8.49
N ASP A 83 -3.84 17.68 9.70
CA ASP A 83 -4.07 16.63 10.67
C ASP A 83 -5.51 16.74 11.17
N VAL A 84 -6.35 15.77 10.80
CA VAL A 84 -7.72 15.66 11.31
C VAL A 84 -7.82 14.41 12.18
N PRO A 85 -7.99 14.57 13.50
CA PRO A 85 -8.05 13.48 14.45
C PRO A 85 -8.90 12.31 14.00
N GLU A 86 -8.32 11.12 14.10
CA GLU A 86 -8.98 9.83 13.81
C GLU A 86 -9.54 9.68 12.38
N ARG A 87 -9.26 10.61 11.46
CA ARG A 87 -9.82 10.62 10.11
C ARG A 87 -8.77 10.69 9.03
N GLU A 88 -7.88 11.67 9.10
CA GLU A 88 -6.95 11.97 8.00
C GLU A 88 -5.64 12.58 8.50
N ILE A 89 -4.53 12.17 7.91
CA ILE A 89 -3.28 12.93 7.92
C ILE A 89 -2.84 13.17 6.47
N LEU A 90 -2.66 14.43 6.09
CA LEU A 90 -2.07 14.83 4.81
C LEU A 90 -0.64 15.29 5.04
N ILE A 91 0.30 14.63 4.38
CA ILE A 91 1.70 15.02 4.39
C ILE A 91 2.21 15.33 2.99
N LYS A 92 3.30 16.07 2.92
CA LYS A 92 4.11 16.26 1.72
C LYS A 92 5.52 15.75 1.97
N ARG A 93 6.04 14.96 1.03
CA ARG A 93 7.39 14.39 1.09
C ARG A 93 7.93 14.30 -0.34
N ARG A 94 9.09 14.91 -0.59
CA ARG A 94 9.72 15.00 -1.93
C ARG A 94 8.80 15.53 -3.04
N GLY A 95 7.97 16.52 -2.71
CA GLY A 95 6.99 17.09 -3.66
C GLY A 95 5.76 16.22 -3.92
N ILE A 96 5.66 15.04 -3.30
CA ILE A 96 4.51 14.14 -3.42
C ILE A 96 3.59 14.35 -2.21
N TYR A 97 2.29 14.44 -2.46
CA TYR A 97 1.27 14.52 -1.43
C TYR A 97 0.78 13.12 -1.08
N TYR A 98 0.71 12.81 0.21
CA TYR A 98 0.19 11.55 0.72
C TYR A 98 -0.94 11.82 1.69
N ARG A 99 -2.14 11.33 1.37
CA ARG A 99 -3.31 11.40 2.25
C ARG A 99 -3.56 10.04 2.87
N TYR A 100 -3.27 9.92 4.16
CA TYR A 100 -3.54 8.75 4.97
C TYR A 100 -4.94 8.87 5.56
N LEU A 101 -5.78 7.85 5.39
CA LEU A 101 -7.11 7.78 5.96
C LEU A 101 -7.20 6.67 7.01
N PHE A 102 -8.00 6.95 8.03
CA PHE A 102 -8.20 6.09 9.19
C PHE A 102 -9.67 5.72 9.28
N TYR A 103 -9.93 4.47 9.66
CA TYR A 103 -11.27 3.95 9.84
C TYR A 103 -11.54 3.72 11.32
N LYS A 104 -12.67 4.25 11.78
CA LYS A 104 -13.22 3.99 13.12
C LYS A 104 -14.63 3.44 12.93
N THR A 105 -14.87 2.24 13.47
CA THR A 105 -16.19 1.59 13.38
C THR A 105 -17.25 2.50 14.02
N PRO A 106 -18.32 2.87 13.28
CA PRO A 106 -19.41 3.68 13.82
C PRO A 106 -20.08 3.00 15.02
N GLU A 107 -20.42 3.75 16.06
CA GLU A 107 -21.10 3.22 17.25
C GLU A 107 -22.39 2.45 16.91
N LYS A 108 -23.16 2.96 15.95
CA LYS A 108 -24.46 2.38 15.56
C LYS A 108 -24.34 1.06 14.80
N ALA A 109 -23.20 0.79 14.15
CA ALA A 109 -22.94 -0.49 13.49
C ALA A 109 -22.65 -1.62 14.50
N LYS A 110 -22.28 -1.28 15.74
CA LYS A 110 -22.00 -2.26 16.82
C LYS A 110 -23.26 -2.93 17.39
N VAL A 111 -24.43 -2.33 17.16
CA VAL A 111 -25.71 -2.74 17.79
C VAL A 111 -26.24 -4.06 17.22
N GLN A 112 -25.87 -4.44 15.99
CA GLN A 112 -26.40 -5.64 15.33
C GLN A 112 -25.57 -6.92 15.62
N ASP A 113 -24.33 -6.78 16.05
CA ASP A 113 -23.44 -7.91 16.40
C ASP A 113 -23.60 -8.34 17.88
N SER A 114 -24.47 -7.66 18.63
CA SER A 114 -24.62 -7.80 20.08
C SER A 114 -25.67 -8.85 20.49
N GLN A 115 -25.54 -10.08 19.97
CA GLN A 115 -25.99 -11.29 20.69
C GLN A 115 -24.84 -11.95 21.49
N GLN A 116 -23.66 -11.35 21.51
CA GLN A 116 -22.58 -11.70 22.45
C GLN A 116 -22.52 -10.70 23.60
N THR A 117 -23.14 -11.14 24.71
CA THR A 117 -22.89 -10.81 26.13
C THR A 117 -22.31 -9.43 26.50
N ILE A 118 -23.12 -8.75 27.33
CA ILE A 118 -22.81 -7.61 28.20
C ILE A 118 -21.42 -7.71 28.85
N ALA A 119 -20.56 -6.76 28.51
CA ALA A 119 -19.56 -6.17 29.40
C ALA A 119 -19.56 -4.65 29.15
N ASP A 120 -20.51 -3.99 29.80
CA ASP A 120 -20.58 -2.53 29.87
C ASP A 120 -19.39 -2.00 30.69
N ASN A 121 -18.78 -0.89 30.24
CA ASN A 121 -17.58 -0.19 30.76
C ASN A 121 -16.20 -0.45 30.10
N GLN A 122 -16.13 -0.63 28.78
CA GLN A 122 -14.96 -0.13 28.02
C GLN A 122 -15.41 0.92 27.00
N LYS A 123 -15.54 2.15 27.49
CA LYS A 123 -15.60 3.38 26.71
C LYS A 123 -14.54 3.35 25.60
N ASP A 124 -14.94 3.44 24.33
CA ASP A 124 -14.13 3.94 23.21
C ASP A 124 -12.76 3.31 22.91
N GLN A 125 -12.55 2.00 23.10
CA GLN A 125 -11.20 1.41 22.93
C GLN A 125 -10.82 0.93 21.53
N ASN A 126 -11.63 1.14 20.47
CA ASN A 126 -11.17 0.81 19.12
C ASN A 126 -10.60 2.07 18.44
N PRO A 127 -9.27 2.27 18.46
CA PRO A 127 -8.66 3.45 17.86
C PRO A 127 -8.95 3.48 16.37
N ALA A 128 -8.97 4.68 15.77
CA ALA A 128 -9.05 4.77 14.31
C ALA A 128 -7.81 4.13 13.68
N ARG A 129 -8.02 3.24 12.71
CA ARG A 129 -6.99 2.36 12.14
C ARG A 129 -6.66 2.75 10.71
N PHE A 130 -5.37 2.84 10.39
CA PHE A 130 -4.89 3.14 9.04
C PHE A 130 -5.33 2.05 8.06
N PHE A 131 -5.98 2.45 6.96
CA PHE A 131 -6.48 1.49 5.97
C PHE A 131 -6.31 1.95 4.51
N PHE A 132 -6.10 3.23 4.27
CA PHE A 132 -6.04 3.77 2.92
C PHE A 132 -5.00 4.87 2.84
N VAL A 133 -4.24 4.90 1.75
CA VAL A 133 -3.43 6.05 1.39
C VAL A 133 -3.52 6.35 -0.10
N SER A 134 -3.68 7.62 -0.43
CA SER A 134 -3.50 8.11 -1.79
C SER A 134 -2.19 8.89 -1.91
N SER A 135 -1.39 8.53 -2.90
CA SER A 135 -0.21 9.29 -3.34
C SER A 135 -0.59 10.12 -4.55
N GLU A 136 -0.34 11.43 -4.51
CA GLU A 136 -0.60 12.37 -5.59
C GLU A 136 0.66 13.17 -5.95
N PHE A 137 1.02 13.15 -7.22
CA PHE A 137 2.26 13.70 -7.77
C PHE A 137 2.03 14.19 -9.20
N ASP A 138 3.05 14.81 -9.80
CA ASP A 138 2.96 15.31 -11.17
C ASP A 138 2.65 14.20 -12.18
N LEU A 139 2.07 14.59 -13.32
CA LEU A 139 1.65 13.64 -14.33
C LEU A 139 2.87 12.93 -14.94
N VAL A 140 2.96 11.60 -14.80
CA VAL A 140 4.05 10.79 -15.36
C VAL A 140 3.53 9.68 -16.28
N PRO A 141 4.32 9.23 -17.27
CA PRO A 141 3.92 8.11 -18.12
C PRO A 141 3.61 6.86 -17.30
N ALA A 142 2.44 6.25 -17.52
CA ALA A 142 1.96 5.14 -16.70
C ALA A 142 2.93 3.93 -16.70
N GLU A 143 3.60 3.69 -17.84
CA GLU A 143 4.53 2.58 -18.00
C GLU A 143 5.85 2.76 -17.23
N MET A 144 6.28 4.00 -17.00
CA MET A 144 7.47 4.26 -16.19
C MET A 144 7.26 3.82 -14.74
N LEU A 145 6.06 4.07 -14.19
CA LEU A 145 5.70 3.60 -12.86
C LEU A 145 5.49 2.09 -12.82
N TYR A 146 5.00 1.50 -13.90
CA TYR A 146 4.73 0.07 -13.98
C TYR A 146 5.95 -0.77 -13.62
N GLU A 147 7.12 -0.47 -14.18
CA GLU A 147 8.32 -1.27 -13.91
C GLU A 147 8.71 -1.24 -12.42
N LYS A 148 8.56 -0.08 -11.76
CA LYS A 148 8.81 0.05 -10.31
C LYS A 148 7.77 -0.69 -9.48
N LEU A 149 6.50 -0.59 -9.86
CA LEU A 149 5.41 -1.30 -9.20
C LEU A 149 5.52 -2.81 -9.41
N LYS A 150 5.92 -3.25 -10.60
CA LYS A 150 6.14 -4.66 -10.93
C LYS A 150 7.27 -5.27 -10.14
N GLN A 151 8.39 -4.55 -10.03
CA GLN A 151 9.50 -4.97 -9.19
C GLN A 151 9.06 -5.17 -7.73
N LYS A 152 8.22 -4.27 -7.21
CA LYS A 152 7.78 -4.27 -5.80
C LYS A 152 6.63 -5.22 -5.50
N TYR A 153 5.64 -5.32 -6.39
CA TYR A 153 4.34 -5.97 -6.15
C TYR A 153 4.00 -7.08 -7.16
N GLY A 154 4.88 -7.38 -8.12
CA GLY A 154 4.62 -8.37 -9.16
C GLY A 154 3.78 -7.83 -10.32
N ASN A 155 3.31 -8.71 -11.20
CA ASN A 155 2.50 -8.29 -12.34
C ASN A 155 1.15 -7.72 -11.89
N ARG A 156 0.56 -6.83 -12.70
CA ARG A 156 -0.82 -6.36 -12.51
C ARG A 156 -1.75 -7.57 -12.49
N THR A 157 -2.76 -7.57 -11.62
CA THR A 157 -3.75 -8.64 -11.49
C THR A 157 -5.09 -8.30 -12.16
N GLY A 158 -5.32 -7.02 -12.49
CA GLY A 158 -6.57 -6.59 -13.10
C GLY A 158 -6.52 -5.20 -13.71
N SER A 159 -7.64 -4.80 -14.31
CA SER A 159 -7.81 -3.50 -14.98
C SER A 159 -9.29 -3.10 -14.97
N THR A 160 -9.55 -1.80 -14.85
CA THR A 160 -10.88 -1.18 -15.05
C THR A 160 -10.87 -0.19 -16.22
N LEU A 161 -9.87 -0.26 -17.08
CA LEU A 161 -9.74 0.67 -18.20
C LEU A 161 -10.93 0.58 -19.15
N ASP A 162 -11.48 1.75 -19.48
CA ASP A 162 -12.46 1.91 -20.54
C ASP A 162 -11.78 2.00 -21.93
N LYS A 163 -12.61 2.13 -22.97
CA LYS A 163 -12.17 2.32 -24.36
C LYS A 163 -11.29 3.57 -24.58
N ASN A 164 -11.33 4.54 -23.67
CA ASN A 164 -10.58 5.78 -23.73
C ASN A 164 -9.33 5.76 -22.82
N GLN A 165 -8.93 4.58 -22.33
CA GLN A 165 -7.80 4.39 -21.41
C GLN A 165 -7.96 5.14 -20.08
N ARG A 166 -9.21 5.37 -19.63
CA ARG A 166 -9.53 5.89 -18.30
C ARG A 166 -9.89 4.75 -17.37
N GLY A 167 -9.40 4.80 -16.14
CA GLY A 167 -9.66 3.77 -15.14
C GLY A 167 -8.41 3.48 -14.33
N ALA A 168 -8.23 2.24 -13.90
CA ALA A 168 -7.06 1.87 -13.14
C ALA A 168 -6.47 0.52 -13.57
N TYR A 169 -5.15 0.40 -13.47
CA TYR A 169 -4.50 -0.90 -13.32
C TYR A 169 -4.51 -1.32 -11.86
N ILE A 170 -4.72 -2.60 -11.62
CA ILE A 170 -4.94 -3.15 -10.28
C ILE A 170 -3.87 -4.19 -9.96
N TRP A 171 -3.37 -4.12 -8.74
CA TRP A 171 -2.66 -5.20 -8.06
C TRP A 171 -3.47 -5.60 -6.84
N GLU A 172 -3.87 -6.85 -6.80
CA GLU A 172 -4.50 -7.49 -5.66
C GLU A 172 -3.46 -8.37 -4.96
N GLY A 173 -3.00 -7.91 -3.81
CA GLY A 173 -2.21 -8.70 -2.89
C GLY A 173 -3.10 -9.36 -1.85
N GLU A 174 -2.53 -10.30 -1.09
CA GLU A 174 -3.21 -11.00 -0.01
C GLU A 174 -3.86 -10.04 1.01
N LYS A 175 -3.12 -8.99 1.41
CA LYS A 175 -3.53 -8.06 2.49
C LYS A 175 -4.08 -6.72 2.00
N GLY A 176 -4.03 -6.43 0.71
CA GLY A 176 -4.42 -5.12 0.20
C GLY A 176 -4.42 -5.01 -1.31
N PHE A 177 -4.90 -3.85 -1.77
CA PHE A 177 -4.97 -3.47 -3.16
C PHE A 177 -4.04 -2.30 -3.44
N LEU A 178 -3.50 -2.25 -4.65
CA LEU A 178 -2.89 -1.07 -5.24
C LEU A 178 -3.61 -0.76 -6.55
N LEU A 179 -4.06 0.49 -6.69
CA LEU A 179 -4.65 1.01 -7.91
C LEU A 179 -3.73 2.09 -8.47
N GLN A 180 -3.28 1.90 -9.70
CA GLN A 180 -2.66 2.95 -10.50
C GLN A 180 -3.76 3.59 -11.33
N TRP A 181 -4.11 4.86 -11.06
CA TRP A 181 -5.10 5.57 -11.86
C TRP A 181 -4.50 6.07 -13.17
N LEU A 182 -5.22 5.84 -14.26
CA LEU A 182 -4.84 6.22 -15.61
C LEU A 182 -5.74 7.33 -16.11
N GLU A 183 -5.09 8.34 -16.67
CA GLU A 183 -5.71 9.44 -17.37
C GLU A 183 -5.06 9.56 -18.75
N PRO A 184 -5.86 9.65 -19.83
CA PRO A 184 -5.32 9.85 -21.16
C PRO A 184 -4.83 11.30 -21.30
N TYR A 185 -3.58 11.46 -21.76
CA TYR A 185 -3.02 12.73 -22.18
C TYR A 185 -2.34 12.55 -23.53
N GLN A 186 -2.77 13.31 -24.54
CA GLN A 186 -2.29 13.18 -25.92
C GLN A 186 -2.35 11.73 -26.43
N GLN A 187 -3.46 11.04 -26.18
CA GLN A 187 -3.69 9.63 -26.57
C GLN A 187 -2.72 8.61 -25.94
N LYS A 188 -2.00 9.00 -24.88
CA LYS A 188 -1.12 8.11 -24.12
C LYS A 188 -1.59 8.01 -22.66
N PRO A 189 -1.36 6.87 -21.99
CA PRO A 189 -1.74 6.70 -20.60
C PRO A 189 -0.73 7.36 -19.65
N TYR A 190 -1.23 8.22 -18.78
CA TYR A 190 -0.45 8.84 -17.70
C TYR A 190 -1.08 8.56 -16.33
N THR A 191 -0.28 8.73 -15.29
CA THR A 191 -0.69 8.57 -13.90
C THR A 191 -0.25 9.77 -13.10
N ARG A 192 -1.13 10.24 -12.22
CA ARG A 192 -0.81 11.22 -11.16
C ARG A 192 -1.21 10.74 -9.76
N LYS A 193 -1.92 9.60 -9.68
CA LYS A 193 -2.53 9.07 -8.45
C LYS A 193 -2.30 7.57 -8.31
N LEU A 194 -1.80 7.16 -7.14
CA LEU A 194 -1.75 5.76 -6.71
C LEU A 194 -2.55 5.60 -5.43
N TYR A 195 -3.46 4.63 -5.37
CA TYR A 195 -4.21 4.30 -4.15
C TYR A 195 -3.75 2.96 -3.60
N TYR A 196 -3.52 2.91 -2.29
CA TYR A 196 -3.24 1.68 -1.56
C TYR A 196 -4.33 1.48 -0.52
N ILE A 197 -4.88 0.28 -0.43
CA ILE A 197 -6.07 0.00 0.37
C ILE A 197 -5.90 -1.34 1.11
N SER A 198 -6.21 -1.39 2.39
CA SER A 198 -6.32 -2.62 3.16
C SER A 198 -7.50 -3.46 2.68
N LYS A 199 -7.28 -4.75 2.44
CA LYS A 199 -8.34 -5.68 2.04
C LYS A 199 -9.28 -5.96 3.20
N GLU A 200 -8.72 -6.33 4.36
CA GLU A 200 -9.49 -6.65 5.58
C GLU A 200 -10.38 -5.48 6.03
N ILE A 201 -9.81 -4.29 6.18
CA ILE A 201 -10.56 -3.13 6.68
C ILE A 201 -11.59 -2.66 5.65
N ARG A 202 -11.32 -2.80 4.34
CA ARG A 202 -12.33 -2.55 3.30
C ARG A 202 -13.55 -3.46 3.47
N GLU A 203 -13.34 -4.76 3.69
CA GLU A 203 -14.45 -5.68 3.93
C GLU A 203 -15.18 -5.36 5.23
N GLN A 204 -14.48 -4.95 6.28
CA GLN A 204 -15.12 -4.47 7.51
C GLN A 204 -15.98 -3.23 7.26
N ILE A 205 -15.47 -2.23 6.54
CA ILE A 205 -16.22 -1.02 6.18
C ILE A 205 -17.50 -1.39 5.43
N LYS A 206 -17.43 -2.34 4.50
CA LYS A 206 -18.59 -2.81 3.74
C LYS A 206 -19.63 -3.43 4.67
N LYS A 207 -19.22 -4.34 5.57
CA LYS A 207 -20.11 -4.97 6.56
C LYS A 207 -20.76 -3.94 7.50
N ASP A 208 -19.97 -3.03 8.04
CA ASP A 208 -20.44 -1.99 8.97
C ASP A 208 -21.44 -1.05 8.28
N TYR A 209 -21.23 -0.75 7.00
CA TYR A 209 -22.16 0.04 6.20
C TYR A 209 -23.49 -0.69 5.95
N GLU A 210 -23.44 -1.97 5.59
CA GLU A 210 -24.63 -2.80 5.41
C GLU A 210 -25.45 -2.88 6.70
N ALA A 211 -24.78 -3.15 7.84
CA ALA A 211 -25.42 -3.18 9.16
C ALA A 211 -26.06 -1.83 9.53
N TYR A 212 -25.36 -0.73 9.26
CA TYR A 212 -25.88 0.60 9.50
C TYR A 212 -27.13 0.92 8.66
N MET A 213 -27.16 0.49 7.40
CA MET A 213 -28.33 0.66 6.54
C MET A 213 -29.52 -0.16 7.03
N SER A 214 -29.31 -1.43 7.37
CA SER A 214 -30.37 -2.27 7.95
C SER A 214 -30.93 -1.68 9.25
N TYR A 215 -30.09 -1.11 10.11
CA TYR A 215 -30.55 -0.40 11.31
C TYR A 215 -31.43 0.81 10.98
N ARG A 216 -31.08 1.59 9.93
CA ARG A 216 -31.90 2.73 9.50
C ARG A 216 -33.25 2.29 8.94
N GLU A 217 -33.27 1.20 8.19
CA GLU A 217 -34.51 0.61 7.66
C GLU A 217 -35.42 0.12 8.79
N LEU A 218 -34.88 -0.63 9.75
CA LEU A 218 -35.62 -1.08 10.93
C LEU A 218 -36.16 0.10 11.74
N LYS A 219 -35.35 1.14 11.99
CA LYS A 219 -35.84 2.35 12.67
C LYS A 219 -36.96 3.07 11.93
N ALA A 220 -36.91 3.08 10.59
CA ALA A 220 -37.97 3.67 9.80
C ALA A 220 -39.27 2.85 9.95
N ILE A 221 -39.19 1.52 10.03
CA ILE A 221 -40.35 0.65 10.27
C ILE A 221 -40.88 0.83 11.70
N ASP A 222 -40.02 0.83 12.72
CA ASP A 222 -40.41 1.03 14.13
C ASP A 222 -41.16 2.36 14.32
N SER A 223 -40.75 3.41 13.61
CA SER A 223 -41.43 4.71 13.67
C SER A 223 -42.86 4.72 13.11
N LEU A 224 -43.27 3.66 12.42
CA LEU A 224 -44.61 3.50 11.86
C LEU A 224 -45.50 2.60 12.72
N LEU A 225 -44.95 1.91 13.73
CA LEU A 225 -45.72 1.07 14.64
C LEU A 225 -46.31 1.94 15.77
N PRO A 226 -47.60 1.74 16.14
CA PRO A 226 -48.30 2.55 17.13
C PRO A 226 -47.82 2.34 18.57
#